data_AF-A0A6L7WS16-F1
#
_entry.id   AF-A0A6L7WS16-F1
#
_cell.length_a   1.000
_cell.length_b   1.000
_cell.length_c   1.000
_cell.angle_alpha   90.00
_cell.angle_beta   90.00
_cell.angle_gamma   90.00
#
_symmetry.space_group_name_H-M   'P 1'
#
loop_
_entity.id
_entity.type
_entity.pdbx_description
1 polymer ?
#
loop_
_entity_poly.entity_id
_entity_poly.type
_entity_poly.pdbx_seq_one_letter_code
_entity_poly.pdbx_strand_id
1 'polypeptide(L)'
;MRAAGLRPAAGALVAAAFLTSGADLAGQDEALPERDGLTGLEWRFVRIRYDTPPAQLAEFKRIYWVDPWEVDAPVAEQNLSRRMARVTSLQVNEPIVLELSDEAIWEHPWIYIVEPANLMLTDA
;
A
#
# COMPACT_ATOMS: atom_id res chain seq x y z
N MET A 1 -19.06 -72.57 -8.33
CA MET A 1 -20.07 -71.59 -8.81
C MET A 1 -20.55 -70.74 -7.65
N ARG A 2 -20.17 -69.46 -7.62
CA ARG A 2 -20.94 -68.33 -7.06
C ARG A 2 -20.23 -67.05 -7.48
N ALA A 3 -20.92 -66.23 -8.26
CA ALA A 3 -20.49 -64.90 -8.64
C ALA A 3 -20.67 -63.93 -7.47
N ALA A 4 -19.73 -63.02 -7.27
CA ALA A 4 -19.89 -61.84 -6.45
C ALA A 4 -19.25 -60.67 -7.19
N GLY A 5 -20.09 -59.76 -7.66
CA GLY A 5 -19.68 -58.57 -8.38
C GLY A 5 -19.04 -57.53 -7.46
N LEU A 6 -18.01 -56.86 -7.96
CA LEU A 6 -17.45 -55.66 -7.35
C LEU A 6 -17.79 -54.48 -8.24
N ARG A 7 -18.57 -53.55 -7.70
CA ARG A 7 -18.99 -52.29 -8.34
C ARG A 7 -17.76 -51.35 -8.43
N PRO A 8 -17.58 -50.56 -9.49
CA PRO A 8 -16.54 -49.54 -9.50
C PRO A 8 -16.91 -48.42 -8.51
N ALA A 9 -15.94 -48.04 -7.67
CA ALA A 9 -16.06 -46.87 -6.81
C ALA A 9 -16.07 -45.61 -7.70
N ALA A 10 -17.15 -44.85 -7.62
CA ALA A 10 -17.24 -43.53 -8.24
C ALA A 10 -16.24 -42.59 -7.56
N GLY A 11 -15.24 -42.12 -8.30
CA GLY A 11 -14.40 -41.01 -7.89
C GLY A 11 -15.23 -39.73 -7.90
N ALA A 12 -15.49 -39.17 -6.72
CA ALA A 12 -16.00 -37.82 -6.61
C ALA A 12 -14.83 -36.84 -6.75
N LEU A 13 -14.72 -36.17 -7.89
CA LEU A 13 -13.96 -34.93 -7.99
C LEU A 13 -14.61 -33.91 -7.06
N VAL A 14 -13.90 -33.51 -6.00
CA VAL A 14 -14.25 -32.30 -5.25
C VAL A 14 -13.71 -31.13 -6.06
N ALA A 15 -14.55 -30.58 -6.96
CA ALA A 15 -14.33 -29.25 -7.49
C ALA A 15 -14.66 -28.27 -6.37
N ALA A 16 -13.63 -27.78 -5.66
CA ALA A 16 -13.78 -26.63 -4.79
C ALA A 16 -14.05 -25.41 -5.69
N ALA A 17 -15.33 -25.12 -5.91
CA ALA A 17 -15.76 -23.83 -6.41
C ALA A 17 -15.36 -22.79 -5.37
N PHE A 18 -14.29 -22.03 -5.66
CA PHE A 18 -14.03 -20.79 -4.95
C PHE A 18 -15.18 -19.85 -5.29
N LEU A 19 -16.19 -19.84 -4.40
CA LEU A 19 -17.20 -18.81 -4.36
C LEU A 19 -16.48 -17.48 -4.20
N THR A 20 -16.57 -16.68 -5.24
CA THR A 20 -16.12 -15.30 -5.30
C THR A 20 -16.81 -14.51 -4.18
N SER A 21 -16.17 -14.38 -3.01
CA SER A 21 -16.45 -13.21 -2.17
C SER A 21 -15.78 -12.05 -2.88
N GLY A 22 -16.55 -11.37 -3.73
CA GLY A 22 -16.27 -9.99 -4.07
C GLY A 22 -16.28 -9.21 -2.78
N ALA A 23 -15.12 -9.12 -2.13
CA ALA A 23 -14.85 -7.95 -1.33
C ALA A 23 -14.92 -6.80 -2.33
N ASP A 24 -15.92 -5.96 -2.16
CA ASP A 24 -16.08 -4.73 -2.90
C ASP A 24 -14.75 -3.97 -2.91
N LEU A 25 -13.99 -4.08 -4.02
CA LEU A 25 -12.91 -3.17 -4.37
C LEU A 25 -13.54 -1.84 -4.85
N ALA A 26 -14.50 -1.32 -4.09
CA ALA A 26 -15.29 -0.13 -4.40
C ALA A 26 -14.48 1.18 -4.32
N GLY A 27 -13.15 1.10 -4.37
CA GLY A 27 -12.24 2.24 -4.29
C GLY A 27 -11.36 2.46 -5.51
N GLN A 28 -11.54 1.73 -6.64
CA GLN A 28 -10.61 1.83 -7.78
C GLN A 28 -11.23 2.19 -9.14
N ASP A 29 -12.53 2.45 -9.21
CA ASP A 29 -13.20 2.86 -10.46
C ASP A 29 -13.80 4.28 -10.37
N GLU A 30 -13.17 5.17 -9.61
CA GLU A 30 -13.46 6.60 -9.80
C GLU A 30 -12.83 7.01 -11.15
N ALA A 31 -13.68 7.22 -12.15
CA ALA A 31 -13.24 7.63 -13.48
C ALA A 31 -12.34 8.86 -13.35
N LEU A 32 -11.15 8.81 -13.94
CA LEU A 32 -10.24 9.95 -13.97
C LEU A 32 -11.03 11.18 -14.43
N PRO A 33 -10.90 12.33 -13.76
CA PRO A 33 -11.63 13.52 -14.14
C PRO A 33 -11.41 13.81 -15.64
N GLU A 34 -12.50 14.08 -16.36
CA GLU A 34 -12.42 14.53 -17.76
C GLU A 34 -11.47 15.73 -17.84
N ARG A 35 -10.83 15.96 -18.99
CA ARG A 35 -9.74 16.95 -19.12
C ARG A 35 -10.12 18.36 -18.64
N ASP A 36 -11.40 18.73 -18.72
CA ASP A 36 -11.92 20.02 -18.26
C ASP A 36 -12.08 20.10 -16.72
N GLY A 37 -12.09 18.96 -16.02
CA GLY A 37 -12.11 18.84 -14.56
C GLY A 37 -10.74 18.89 -13.87
N LEU A 38 -9.64 19.11 -14.61
CA LEU A 38 -8.28 19.14 -14.06
C LEU A 38 -7.91 20.46 -13.35
N THR A 39 -8.88 21.33 -13.09
CA THR A 39 -8.69 22.59 -12.38
C THR A 39 -8.95 22.41 -10.88
N GLY A 40 -8.17 23.10 -10.03
CA GLY A 40 -8.32 23.00 -8.57
C GLY A 40 -7.89 21.67 -7.96
N LEU A 41 -7.21 20.81 -8.72
CA LEU A 41 -6.67 19.55 -8.20
C LEU A 41 -5.54 19.82 -7.20
N GLU A 42 -5.64 19.17 -6.05
CA GLU A 42 -4.63 19.22 -5.00
C GLU A 42 -3.75 17.96 -5.01
N TRP A 43 -2.51 18.10 -4.57
CA TRP A 43 -1.61 16.98 -4.34
C TRP A 43 -0.79 17.22 -3.08
N ARG A 44 -0.57 16.16 -2.29
CA ARG A 44 0.24 16.20 -1.08
C ARG A 44 1.17 14.99 -1.06
N PHE A 45 2.43 15.22 -0.70
CA PHE A 45 3.35 14.15 -0.39
C PHE A 45 3.04 13.64 1.03
N VAL A 46 2.64 12.39 1.16
CA VAL A 46 2.43 11.74 2.46
C VAL A 46 3.49 10.68 2.66
N ARG A 47 4.43 10.90 3.59
CA ARG A 47 5.38 9.86 3.99
C ARG A 47 4.71 8.93 5.00
N ILE A 48 4.93 7.63 4.83
CA ILE A 48 4.54 6.65 5.83
C ILE A 48 5.67 6.43 6.82
N ARG A 49 5.40 6.77 8.08
CA ARG A 49 6.17 6.30 9.23
C ARG A 49 5.74 4.89 9.57
N TYR A 50 6.72 4.06 9.93
CA TYR A 50 6.47 2.68 10.32
C TYR A 50 7.43 2.20 11.41
N ASP A 51 7.00 1.14 12.08
CA ASP A 51 7.80 0.45 13.08
C ASP A 51 8.74 -0.58 12.46
N THR A 52 9.91 -0.68 13.09
CA THR A 52 10.93 -1.68 12.76
C THR A 52 11.22 -2.54 13.98
N PRO A 53 11.36 -3.87 13.83
CA PRO A 53 11.69 -4.75 14.95
C PRO A 53 12.94 -4.29 15.69
N PRO A 54 12.98 -4.31 17.04
CA PRO A 54 14.05 -3.69 17.82
C PRO A 54 15.47 -4.13 17.43
N ALA A 55 15.66 -5.40 17.10
CA ALA A 55 16.96 -5.92 16.65
C ALA A 55 17.42 -5.32 15.32
N GLN A 56 16.51 -5.20 14.34
CA GLN A 56 16.80 -4.59 13.04
C GLN A 56 16.99 -3.08 13.18
N LEU A 57 16.17 -2.42 14.01
CA LEU A 57 16.26 -0.98 14.26
C LEU A 57 17.62 -0.60 14.87
N ALA A 58 18.09 -1.38 15.84
CA ALA A 58 19.39 -1.15 16.47
C ALA A 58 20.55 -1.30 15.47
N GLU A 59 20.51 -2.31 14.60
CA GLU A 59 21.51 -2.50 13.56
C GLU A 59 21.49 -1.37 12.53
N PHE A 60 20.29 -0.99 12.06
CA PHE A 60 20.12 0.07 11.06
C PHE A 60 20.62 1.42 11.59
N LYS A 61 20.20 1.81 12.80
CA LYS A 61 20.64 3.06 13.44
C LYS A 61 22.14 3.15 13.64
N ARG A 62 22.79 2.03 13.93
CA ARG A 62 24.26 1.96 14.07
C ARG A 62 24.98 2.30 12.76
N ILE A 63 24.38 1.97 11.61
CA ILE A 63 24.98 2.17 10.28
C ILE A 63 24.59 3.55 9.71
N TYR A 64 23.31 3.91 9.77
CA TYR A 64 22.74 5.05 9.06
C TYR A 64 22.40 6.25 9.94
N TRP A 65 22.44 6.11 11.27
CA TRP A 65 22.18 7.18 12.25
C TRP A 65 20.78 7.80 12.21
N VAL A 66 19.85 7.18 11.49
CA VAL A 66 18.45 7.60 11.33
C VAL A 66 17.50 6.42 11.54
N ASP A 67 16.21 6.70 11.71
CA ASP A 67 15.20 5.65 11.64
C ASP A 67 15.05 5.15 10.18
N PRO A 68 14.77 3.86 9.95
CA PRO A 68 14.56 3.32 8.60
C PRO A 68 13.49 4.07 7.78
N TRP A 69 12.38 4.48 8.40
CA TRP A 69 11.31 5.22 7.71
C TRP A 69 11.74 6.66 7.30
N GLU A 70 12.78 7.19 7.95
CA GLU A 70 13.27 8.57 7.79
C GLU A 70 14.40 8.66 6.76
N VAL A 71 14.81 7.53 6.16
CA VAL A 71 15.77 7.51 5.05
C VAL A 71 15.30 8.51 3.99
N ASP A 72 16.23 9.34 3.52
CA ASP A 72 16.04 10.43 2.55
C ASP A 72 15.11 11.58 2.96
N ALA A 73 14.50 11.55 4.15
CA ALA A 73 13.72 12.67 4.66
C ALA A 73 14.64 13.82 5.11
N PRO A 74 14.22 15.09 4.95
CA PRO A 74 13.07 15.59 4.19
C PRO A 74 13.40 15.87 2.71
N VAL A 75 14.50 15.30 2.19
CA VAL A 75 15.04 15.62 0.86
C VAL A 75 14.13 15.08 -0.24
N ALA A 76 13.57 13.88 -0.10
CA ALA A 76 12.63 13.32 -1.06
C ALA A 76 11.36 14.19 -1.18
N GLU A 77 10.78 14.60 -0.05
CA GLU A 77 9.61 15.46 0.04
C GLU A 77 9.87 16.79 -0.67
N GLN A 78 11.00 17.44 -0.35
CA GLN A 78 11.34 18.73 -0.94
C GLN A 78 11.57 18.62 -2.44
N ASN A 79 12.29 17.59 -2.90
CA ASN A 79 12.62 17.44 -4.31
C ASN A 79 11.39 17.12 -5.16
N LEU A 80 10.56 16.15 -4.73
CA LEU A 80 9.38 15.76 -5.50
C LEU A 80 8.31 16.86 -5.49
N SER A 81 8.03 17.46 -4.32
CA SER A 81 7.00 18.50 -4.21
C SER A 81 7.34 19.73 -5.06
N ARG A 82 8.60 20.19 -5.03
CA ARG A 82 9.06 21.30 -5.88
C ARG A 82 8.98 20.97 -7.37
N ARG A 83 9.25 19.71 -7.75
CA ARG A 83 9.17 19.30 -9.16
C ARG A 83 7.72 19.22 -9.62
N MET A 84 6.83 18.62 -8.82
CA MET A 84 5.39 18.54 -9.09
C MET A 84 4.78 19.93 -9.26
N ALA A 85 5.08 20.85 -8.35
CA ALA A 85 4.60 22.23 -8.41
C ALA A 85 5.08 22.99 -9.65
N ARG A 86 6.24 22.60 -10.22
CA ARG A 86 6.81 23.26 -11.40
C ARG A 86 6.25 22.72 -12.73
N VAL A 87 5.92 21.44 -12.80
CA VAL A 87 5.60 20.76 -14.07
C VAL A 87 4.13 20.42 -14.23
N THR A 88 3.30 20.74 -13.22
CA THR A 88 1.86 20.52 -13.24
C THR A 88 1.12 21.79 -12.83
N SER A 89 -0.19 21.83 -13.07
CA SER A 89 -1.08 22.88 -12.54
C SER A 89 -1.68 22.53 -11.18
N LEU A 90 -1.21 21.46 -10.53
CA LEU A 90 -1.74 21.01 -9.24
C LEU A 90 -1.37 22.01 -8.15
N GLN A 91 -2.28 22.24 -7.20
CA GLN A 91 -1.95 22.85 -5.93
C GLN A 91 -1.18 21.84 -5.08
N VAL A 92 0.14 22.04 -4.97
CA VAL A 92 1.00 21.18 -4.16
C VAL A 92 1.01 21.69 -2.72
N ASN A 93 0.44 20.89 -1.83
CA ASN A 93 0.37 21.15 -0.40
C ASN A 93 1.68 20.75 0.31
N GLU A 94 1.90 21.31 1.51
CA GLU A 94 3.02 20.89 2.37
C GLU A 94 2.97 19.39 2.67
N PRO A 95 4.13 18.72 2.73
CA PRO A 95 4.22 17.30 3.03
C PRO A 95 3.79 17.02 4.47
N ILE A 96 3.26 15.82 4.69
CA ILE A 96 2.92 15.31 6.03
C ILE A 96 3.49 13.91 6.23
N VAL A 97 3.53 13.48 7.49
CA VAL A 97 3.91 12.12 7.89
C VAL A 97 2.70 11.47 8.56
N LEU A 98 2.32 10.29 8.10
CA LEU A 98 1.25 9.46 8.68
C LEU A 98 1.75 8.05 8.96
N GLU A 99 1.02 7.29 9.76
CA GLU A 99 1.25 5.85 9.95
C GLU A 99 0.24 5.05 9.11
N LEU A 100 0.52 3.78 8.77
CA LEU A 100 -0.41 2.95 7.99
C LEU A 100 -1.73 2.67 8.72
N SER A 101 -1.72 2.74 10.06
CA SER A 101 -2.88 2.58 10.93
C SER A 101 -3.71 3.85 11.07
N ASP A 102 -3.24 4.98 10.56
CA ASP A 102 -3.97 6.25 10.64
C ASP A 102 -5.16 6.24 9.67
N GLU A 103 -6.37 6.47 10.19
CA GLU A 103 -7.59 6.53 9.36
C GLU A 103 -7.53 7.65 8.31
N ALA A 104 -6.76 8.71 8.54
CA ALA A 104 -6.60 9.80 7.58
C ALA A 104 -5.86 9.38 6.30
N ILE A 105 -5.23 8.20 6.26
CA ILE A 105 -4.56 7.70 5.05
C ILE A 105 -5.54 7.58 3.87
N TRP A 106 -6.82 7.33 4.15
CA TRP A 106 -7.87 7.21 3.13
C TRP A 106 -8.26 8.54 2.50
N GLU A 107 -7.89 9.67 3.11
CA GLU A 107 -8.04 11.02 2.56
C GLU A 107 -6.88 11.40 1.64
N HIS A 108 -5.86 10.55 1.52
CA HIS A 108 -4.61 10.83 0.83
C HIS A 108 -4.28 9.75 -0.21
N PRO A 109 -4.68 9.92 -1.48
CA PRO A 109 -4.51 8.90 -2.52
C PRO A 109 -3.05 8.68 -2.94
N TRP A 110 -2.14 9.58 -2.55
CA TRP A 110 -0.71 9.46 -2.79
C TRP A 110 0.03 9.28 -1.46
N ILE A 111 0.64 8.11 -1.28
CA ILE A 111 1.53 7.80 -0.16
C ILE A 111 2.92 7.40 -0.66
N TYR A 112 3.92 7.58 0.18
CA TYR A 112 5.32 7.28 -0.11
C TYR A 112 5.96 6.48 1.01
N ILE A 113 6.60 5.37 0.65
CA ILE A 113 7.42 4.54 1.53
C ILE A 113 8.73 4.24 0.80
N VAL A 114 9.85 4.56 1.43
CA VAL A 114 11.18 4.25 0.91
C VAL A 114 11.64 2.91 1.48
N GLU A 115 12.09 2.01 0.61
CA GLU A 115 12.77 0.75 0.96
C GLU A 115 12.23 0.03 2.23
N PRO A 116 10.95 -0.41 2.26
CA PRO A 116 10.29 -0.87 3.49
C PRO A 116 10.74 -2.26 3.97
N ALA A 117 11.95 -2.71 3.66
CA ALA A 117 12.46 -4.02 4.06
C ALA A 117 12.50 -4.22 5.60
N ASN A 118 12.56 -3.12 6.35
CA ASN A 118 12.55 -3.12 7.82
C ASN A 118 11.16 -2.85 8.42
N LEU A 119 10.11 -2.76 7.61
CA LEU A 119 8.72 -2.64 8.08
C LEU A 119 8.28 -3.92 8.77
N MET A 120 7.65 -3.80 9.95
CA MET A 120 6.88 -4.87 10.55
C MET A 120 5.39 -4.58 10.42
N LEU A 121 4.65 -5.50 9.80
CA LEU A 121 3.19 -5.51 9.84
C LEU A 121 2.76 -6.30 11.07
N THR A 122 1.88 -5.71 11.87
CA THR A 122 1.20 -6.37 12.98
C THR A 122 -0.26 -6.53 12.65
N ASP A 123 -0.91 -7.51 13.25
CA ASP A 123 -2.36 -7.57 13.25
C ASP A 123 -2.93 -6.32 13.95
N ALA A 124 -4.14 -5.94 13.54
CA ALA A 124 -4.91 -4.86 14.15
C ALA A 124 -5.57 -5.30 15.46
#